data_AF-A0A9E5UY71-F1
#
_entry.id   AF-A0A9E5UY71-F1
#
_cell.length_a   1.000
_cell.length_b   1.000
_cell.length_c   1.000
_cell.angle_alpha   90.00
_cell.angle_beta   90.00
_cell.angle_gamma   90.00
#
_symmetry.space_group_name_H-M   'P 1'
#
loop_
_entity.id
_entity.type
_entity.pdbx_description
1 polymer ?
#
loop_
_entity_poly.entity_id
_entity_poly.type
_entity_poly.pdbx_seq_one_letter_code
_entity_poly.pdbx_strand_id
1 'polypeptide(L)'
;MDPDNSQIQCPNCGHVVELPYKPIEKQILDAVRSGERHMGKATTMQVAVQVFLSDDQTYRYLHKLEREGKVRRVGRKGGWRSAA
;
A
#
# COMPACT_ATOMS: atom_id res chain seq x y z
N MET A 1 5.28 -10.66 -16.90
CA MET A 1 4.62 -9.50 -17.53
C MET A 1 4.53 -8.44 -16.45
N ASP A 2 5.58 -7.63 -16.35
CA ASP A 2 5.65 -6.50 -15.43
C ASP A 2 4.73 -5.39 -15.97
N PRO A 3 3.90 -4.74 -15.14
CA PRO A 3 2.98 -3.74 -15.62
C PRO A 3 3.77 -2.53 -16.14
N ASP A 4 3.42 -2.21 -17.38
CA ASP A 4 3.91 -1.13 -18.23
C ASP A 4 4.02 0.20 -17.47
N ASN A 5 5.18 0.84 -17.60
CA ASN A 5 5.48 2.14 -17.01
C ASN A 5 4.63 3.18 -17.74
N SER A 6 3.55 3.68 -17.12
CA SER A 6 2.63 4.62 -17.77
C SER A 6 3.29 5.99 -17.91
N GLN A 7 3.95 6.24 -19.04
CA GLN A 7 4.47 7.56 -19.40
C GLN A 7 3.30 8.47 -19.79
N ILE A 8 3.14 9.61 -19.10
CA ILE A 8 2.16 10.62 -19.47
C ILE A 8 2.91 11.77 -20.15
N GLN A 9 2.63 11.97 -21.43
CA GLN A 9 3.16 13.11 -22.16
C GLN A 9 2.20 14.30 -22.02
N CYS A 10 2.71 15.43 -21.54
CA CYS A 10 1.95 16.66 -21.49
C CYS A 10 1.65 17.14 -22.92
N PRO A 11 0.38 17.30 -23.33
CA PRO A 11 0.02 17.68 -24.69
C PRO A 11 0.43 19.13 -25.04
N ASN A 12 0.76 19.96 -24.05
CA ASN A 12 1.02 21.39 -24.26
C ASN A 12 2.52 21.75 -24.30
N CYS A 13 3.37 21.03 -23.57
CA CYS A 13 4.82 21.32 -23.51
C CYS A 13 5.70 20.14 -23.92
N GLY A 14 5.11 19.00 -24.31
CA GLY A 14 5.84 17.81 -24.73
C GLY A 14 6.63 17.10 -23.63
N HIS A 15 6.61 17.63 -22.40
CA HIS A 15 7.30 17.05 -21.25
C HIS A 15 6.69 15.69 -20.90
N VAL A 16 7.53 14.67 -20.83
CA VAL A 16 7.14 13.31 -20.43
C VAL A 16 7.35 13.17 -18.93
N VAL A 17 6.27 12.91 -18.20
CA VAL A 17 6.34 12.58 -16.78
C VAL A 17 6.33 11.06 -16.64
N GLU A 18 7.40 10.51 -16.08
CA GLU A 18 7.39 9.15 -15.58
C GLU A 18 6.67 9.15 -14.23
N LEU A 19 5.44 8.62 -14.21
CA LEU A 19 4.78 8.36 -12.94
C LEU A 19 5.46 7.13 -12.32
N PRO A 20 6.05 7.22 -11.11
CA PRO A 20 6.61 6.05 -10.47
C PRO A 20 5.47 5.12 -10.08
N TYR A 21 5.17 4.13 -10.93
CA TYR A 21 4.26 3.06 -10.58
C TYR A 21 4.89 2.30 -9.41
N LYS A 22 4.31 2.48 -8.22
CA LYS A 22 4.66 1.65 -7.08
C LYS A 22 3.81 0.37 -7.17
N PRO A 23 4.43 -0.82 -7.09
CA PRO A 23 3.68 -2.06 -6.91
C PRO A 23 2.71 -1.91 -5.73
N ILE A 24 1.51 -2.47 -5.87
CA ILE A 24 0.45 -2.30 -4.86
C ILE A 24 0.89 -2.76 -3.47
N GLU A 25 1.72 -3.80 -3.38
CA GLU A 25 2.34 -4.25 -2.15
C GLU A 25 3.18 -3.17 -1.47
N LYS A 26 3.94 -2.38 -2.25
CA LYS A 26 4.73 -1.25 -1.73
C LYS A 26 3.83 -0.14 -1.22
N GLN A 27 2.75 0.17 -1.93
CA GLN A 27 1.76 1.16 -1.50
C GLN A 27 1.12 0.76 -0.16
N ILE A 28 0.75 -0.52 -0.01
CA ILE A 28 0.18 -1.04 1.24
C ILE A 28 1.20 -0.99 2.39
N LEU A 29 2.46 -1.34 2.16
CA LEU A 29 3.51 -1.22 3.19
C LEU A 29 3.72 0.23 3.63
N ASP A 30 3.76 1.16 2.69
CA ASP A 30 3.87 2.59 2.98
C ASP A 30 2.67 3.07 3.83
N ALA A 31 1.45 2.61 3.50
CA ALA A 31 0.24 2.93 4.24
C ALA A 31 0.21 2.33 5.66
N VAL A 32 0.69 1.09 5.84
CA VAL A 32 0.83 0.49 7.18
C VAL A 32 1.81 1.29 8.03
N ARG A 33 2.98 1.66 7.49
CA ARG A 33 3.98 2.48 8.19
C ARG A 33 3.44 3.88 8.53
N SER A 34 2.61 4.44 7.65
CA SER A 34 1.91 5.70 7.90
C SER A 34 0.97 5.59 9.11
N GLY A 35 0.06 4.61 9.10
CA GLY A 35 -0.87 4.39 10.22
C GLY A 35 -0.16 4.01 11.53
N GLU A 36 0.92 3.24 11.45
CA GLU A 36 1.76 2.89 12.60
C GLU A 36 2.39 4.13 13.27
N ARG A 37 2.91 5.08 12.50
CA ARG A 37 3.49 6.32 13.05
C ARG A 37 2.46 7.20 13.77
N HIS A 38 1.21 7.20 13.30
CA HIS A 38 0.17 8.06 13.86
C HIS A 38 -0.58 7.43 15.04
N MET A 39 -0.87 6.13 15.00
CA MET A 39 -1.73 5.46 16.00
C MET A 39 -1.09 4.22 16.64
N GLY A 40 0.20 3.98 16.38
CA GLY A 40 0.89 2.77 16.82
C GLY A 40 0.43 1.49 16.12
N LYS A 41 -0.50 1.57 15.16
CA LYS A 41 -0.96 0.49 14.26
C LYS A 41 -1.82 1.07 13.15
N ALA A 42 -1.86 0.42 11.99
CA ALA A 42 -2.78 0.75 10.90
C ALA A 42 -3.97 -0.22 10.87
N THR A 43 -5.19 0.28 10.77
CA THR A 43 -6.37 -0.59 10.51
C THR A 43 -6.49 -0.92 9.04
N THR A 44 -7.17 -2.03 8.69
CA THR A 44 -7.42 -2.40 7.28
C THR A 44 -8.12 -1.27 6.53
N MET A 45 -9.15 -0.66 7.12
CA MET A 45 -9.89 0.46 6.53
C MET A 45 -8.99 1.67 6.26
N GLN A 46 -8.10 2.03 7.19
CA GLN A 46 -7.16 3.13 6.97
C GLN A 46 -6.19 2.85 5.82
N VAL A 47 -5.71 1.61 5.70
CA VAL A 47 -4.85 1.22 4.58
C VAL A 47 -5.65 1.28 3.28
N ALA A 48 -6.87 0.73 3.26
CA ALA A 48 -7.74 0.66 2.09
C ALA A 48 -8.03 2.06 1.51
N VAL A 49 -8.35 3.03 2.37
CA VAL A 49 -8.56 4.43 1.98
C VAL A 49 -7.30 5.04 1.35
N GLN A 50 -6.11 4.76 1.88
CA GLN A 50 -4.86 5.34 1.35
C GLN A 50 -4.45 4.77 0.00
N VAL A 51 -4.77 3.50 -0.28
CA VAL A 51 -4.38 2.81 -1.52
C VAL A 51 -5.53 2.67 -2.52
N PHE A 52 -6.69 3.26 -2.22
CA PHE A 52 -7.90 3.23 -3.04
C PHE A 52 -8.33 1.80 -3.44
N LEU A 53 -8.32 0.88 -2.47
CA LEU A 53 -8.80 -0.50 -2.64
C LEU A 53 -10.00 -0.76 -1.74
N SER A 54 -10.75 -1.83 -2.04
CA SER A 54 -11.76 -2.35 -1.12
C SER A 54 -11.12 -3.00 0.12
N ASP A 55 -11.82 -2.98 1.25
CA ASP A 55 -11.36 -3.61 2.49
C ASP A 55 -10.97 -5.09 2.30
N ASP A 56 -11.73 -5.85 1.48
CA ASP A 56 -11.44 -7.27 1.20
C ASP A 56 -10.13 -7.44 0.40
N GLN A 57 -9.93 -6.65 -0.66
CA GLN A 57 -8.68 -6.67 -1.42
C GLN A 57 -7.49 -6.28 -0.56
N THR A 58 -7.62 -5.19 0.21
CA THR A 58 -6.59 -4.73 1.13
C THR A 58 -6.27 -5.79 2.18
N TYR A 59 -7.28 -6.46 2.73
CA TYR A 59 -7.10 -7.55 3.68
C TYR A 59 -6.31 -8.73 3.08
N ARG A 60 -6.62 -9.14 1.84
CA ARG A 60 -5.88 -10.20 1.14
C ARG A 60 -4.40 -9.84 0.96
N TYR A 61 -4.11 -8.60 0.56
CA TYR A 61 -2.73 -8.12 0.43
C TYR A 61 -2.01 -8.05 1.77
N LEU A 62 -2.66 -7.54 2.82
CA LEU A 62 -2.07 -7.50 4.16
C LEU A 62 -1.76 -8.91 4.69
N HIS A 63 -2.65 -9.88 4.45
CA HIS A 63 -2.40 -11.27 4.81
C HIS A 63 -1.28 -11.91 3.97
N LYS A 64 -1.17 -11.58 2.68
CA LYS A 64 -0.03 -11.97 1.84
C LYS A 64 1.28 -11.42 2.43
N LEU A 65 1.33 -10.12 2.75
CA LEU A 65 2.50 -9.47 3.33
C LEU A 65 2.85 -9.99 4.73
N GLU A 66 1.84 -10.44 5.50
CA GLU A 66 2.02 -11.11 6.78
C GLU A 66 2.71 -12.46 6.62
N ARG A 67 2.28 -13.27 5.64
CA ARG A 67 2.96 -14.53 5.30
C ARG A 67 4.39 -14.34 4.81
N GLU A 68 4.67 -13.21 4.15
CA GLU A 68 6.01 -12.82 3.72
C GLU A 68 6.85 -12.22 4.86
N GLY A 69 6.29 -12.05 6.06
CA GLY A 69 6.98 -11.49 7.21
C GLY A 69 7.27 -9.99 7.09
N LYS A 70 6.56 -9.25 6.24
CA LYS A 70 6.74 -7.79 6.04
C LYS A 70 5.83 -6.95 6.93
N VAL A 71 4.69 -7.51 7.34
CA VAL A 71 3.78 -6.91 8.32
C VAL A 71 3.37 -7.97 9.35
N ARG A 72 2.84 -7.52 10.49
CA ARG A 72 2.31 -8.41 11.53
C ARG A 72 0.99 -7.85 12.07
N ARG A 73 0.05 -8.74 12.40
CA ARG A 73 -1.13 -8.35 13.18
C ARG A 73 -0.76 -7.99 14.62
N VAL A 74 -1.43 -6.96 15.13
CA VAL A 74 -1.26 -6.48 16.51
C VAL A 74 -2.15 -7.24 17.51
N GLY A 75 -3.22 -7.89 17.05
CA GLY A 75 -4.06 -8.74 17.90
C GLY A 75 -5.44 -9.06 17.32
N ARG A 76 -6.30 -9.70 18.14
CA ARG A 76 -7.64 -10.16 17.75
C ARG A 76 -8.58 -9.04 17.27
N LYS A 77 -8.44 -7.82 17.83
CA LYS A 77 -9.26 -6.65 17.46
C LYS A 77 -8.78 -5.94 16.19
N GLY A 78 -7.86 -6.55 15.44
CA GLY A 78 -7.32 -6.00 14.20
C GLY A 78 -6.22 -4.96 14.40
N GLY A 79 -5.66 -4.54 13.27
CA GLY A 79 -4.55 -3.62 13.20
C GLY A 79 -3.24 -4.31 12.79
N TRP A 80 -2.43 -3.56 12.07
CA TRP A 80 -1.24 -4.01 11.37
C TRP A 80 -0.06 -3.13 11.74
N ARG A 81 1.12 -3.74 11.85
CA ARG A 81 2.41 -3.06 12.01
C ARG A 81 3.37 -3.57 10.96
N SER A 82 4.35 -2.74 10.62
CA SER A 82 5.51 -3.22 9.88
C SER A 82 6.25 -4.27 10.71
N ALA A 83 6.70 -5.34 10.05
CA ALA A 83 7.63 -6.25 10.68
C ALA A 83 9.00 -5.55 10.72
N ALA A 84 9.55 -5.39 11.92
CA ALA A 84 10.96 -5.07 12.12
C ALA A 84 11.84 -6.16 11.50
#